data_AF-R7UTX9-F1
#
_entry.id   AF-R7UTX9-F1
#
_cell.length_a   1.000
_cell.length_b   1.000
_cell.length_c   1.000
_cell.angle_alpha   90.00
_cell.angle_beta   90.00
_cell.angle_gamma   90.00
#
_symmetry.space_group_name_H-M   'P 1'
#
loop_
_entity.id
_entity.type
_entity.pdbx_description
1 polymer ?
#
loop_
_entity_poly.entity_id
_entity_poly.type
_entity_poly.pdbx_seq_one_letter_code
_entity_poly.pdbx_strand_id
1 'polypeptide(L)' 'MVCPWEGCGKAVGGSYYMKRHMRTHTGEKPFKCSFCEYAFSDRSSWKRHLKNQHHDADDVND' A
#
# COMPACT_ATOMS: atom_id res chain seq x y z
N MET A 1 -9.24 16.41 3.78
CA MET A 1 -9.70 16.36 2.38
C MET A 1 -10.71 15.22 2.28
N VAL A 2 -11.91 15.46 1.74
CA VAL A 2 -12.90 14.40 1.56
C VAL A 2 -12.65 13.69 0.23
N CYS A 3 -12.82 12.37 0.21
CA CYS A 3 -12.68 11.57 -1.00
C CYS A 3 -13.75 11.97 -2.02
N PRO A 4 -13.39 12.26 -3.28
CA PRO A 4 -14.33 12.69 -4.31
C PRO A 4 -15.12 11.53 -4.95
N TRP A 5 -14.91 10.29 -4.52
CA TRP A 5 -15.56 9.13 -5.12
C TRP A 5 -17.01 9.00 -4.63
N GLU A 6 -17.94 8.81 -5.57
CA GLU A 6 -19.36 8.62 -5.31
C GLU A 6 -19.59 7.48 -4.30
N GLY A 7 -20.30 7.78 -3.21
CA GLY A 7 -20.58 6.80 -2.14
C GLY A 7 -19.42 6.50 -1.19
N CYS A 8 -18.24 7.12 -1.32
CA CYS A 8 -17.14 6.89 -0.38
C CYS A 8 -17.24 7.73 0.89
N GLY A 9 -17.43 9.05 0.76
CA GLY A 9 -17.59 9.99 1.89
C GLY A 9 -16.43 10.08 2.89
N LYS A 10 -15.32 9.36 2.67
CA LYS A 10 -14.21 9.30 3.64
C LYS A 10 -13.42 10.61 3.69
N ALA A 11 -13.25 11.16 4.88
CA ALA A 11 -12.31 12.23 5.15
C ALA A 11 -10.90 11.66 5.40
N VAL A 12 -9.95 12.03 4.56
CA VAL A 12 -8.54 11.66 4.69
C VAL A 12 -7.70 12.93 4.87
N GLY A 13 -6.85 12.94 5.90
CA GLY A 13 -5.90 14.04 6.14
C GLY A 13 -4.67 13.90 5.25
N GLY A 14 -4.30 14.95 4.52
CA GLY A 14 -3.08 14.99 3.70
C GLY A 14 -3.22 14.40 2.29
N SER A 15 -2.49 14.99 1.33
CA SER A 15 -2.52 14.61 -0.09
C SER A 15 -1.95 13.21 -0.34
N TYR A 16 -0.85 12.85 0.34
CA TYR A 16 -0.23 11.53 0.25
C TYR A 16 -1.21 10.41 0.63
N TYR A 17 -1.91 10.58 1.75
CA TYR A 17 -2.87 9.61 2.25
C TYR A 17 -4.12 9.54 1.38
N MET A 18 -4.58 10.68 0.83
CA MET A 18 -5.68 10.68 -0.14
C MET A 18 -5.30 9.90 -1.40
N LYS A 19 -4.12 10.14 -1.99
CA LYS A 19 -3.65 9.40 -3.16
C LYS A 19 -3.55 7.91 -2.90
N ARG A 20 -3.06 7.51 -1.73
CA ARG A 20 -3.05 6.10 -1.30
C ARG A 20 -4.47 5.55 -1.18
N HIS A 21 -5.39 6.29 -0.56
CA HIS A 21 -6.78 5.88 -0.41
C HIS A 21 -7.46 5.63 -1.75
N MET A 22 -7.22 6.46 -2.77
CA MET A 22 -7.82 6.27 -4.09
C MET A 22 -7.52 4.91 -4.73
N ARG A 23 -6.39 4.27 -4.37
CA ARG A 23 -6.04 2.92 -4.83
C ARG A 23 -7.04 1.85 -4.36
N THR A 24 -7.81 2.10 -3.30
CA THR A 24 -8.86 1.17 -2.86
C THR A 24 -10.05 1.15 -3.81
N HIS A 25 -10.27 2.24 -4.55
CA HIS A 25 -11.35 2.35 -5.54
C HIS A 25 -10.90 1.80 -6.89
N THR A 26 -9.67 2.09 -7.31
CA THR A 26 -9.14 1.63 -8.60
C THR A 26 -8.63 0.19 -8.57
N GLY A 27 -8.40 -0.38 -7.39
CA GLY A 27 -7.76 -1.69 -7.24
C GLY A 27 -6.28 -1.69 -7.61
N GLU A 28 -5.65 -0.52 -7.80
CA GLU A 28 -4.24 -0.41 -8.16
C GLU A 28 -3.36 -0.98 -7.05
N LYS A 29 -2.52 -1.95 -7.41
CA LYS A 29 -1.57 -2.61 -6.51
C LYS A 29 -0.15 -2.45 -7.06
N PRO A 30 0.47 -1.27 -6.89
CA PRO A 30 1.78 -0.99 -7.46
C PRO A 30 2.92 -1.78 -6.77
N PHE A 31 2.69 -2.28 -5.56
CA PHE A 31 3.72 -3.00 -4.79
C PHE A 31 3.54 -4.50 -4.98
N LYS A 32 4.21 -5.07 -5.98
CA LYS A 32 4.24 -6.52 -6.23
C LYS A 32 5.37 -7.16 -5.40
N CYS A 33 5.10 -8.34 -4.87
CA CYS A 33 6.15 -9.18 -4.31
C CYS A 33 7.01 -9.74 -5.45
N SER A 34 8.32 -9.80 -5.25
CA SER A 34 9.23 -10.39 -6.22
C SER A 34 9.37 -11.90 -6.09
N PHE A 35 8.97 -12.46 -4.94
CA PHE A 35 9.09 -13.88 -4.61
C PHE A 35 7.76 -14.65 -4.76
N CYS A 36 6.63 -13.95 -4.82
CA CYS A 36 5.32 -14.54 -5.05
C CYS A 36 4.42 -13.59 -5.85
N GLU A 37 3.26 -14.07 -6.27
CA GLU A 37 2.33 -13.31 -7.12
C GLU A 37 1.50 -12.25 -6.37
N TYR A 38 1.75 -12.08 -5.07
CA TYR A 38 0.95 -11.18 -4.24
C TYR A 38 1.30 -9.71 -4.48
N ALA A 39 0.28 -8.86 -4.56
CA ALA A 39 0.42 -7.43 -4.77
C ALA A 39 -0.41 -6.61 -3.78
N PHE A 40 0.13 -5.45 -3.39
CA PHE A 40 -0.42 -4.59 -2.35
C PHE A 40 -0.63 -3.17 -2.87
N SER A 41 -1.66 -2.50 -2.36
CA SER A 41 -1.98 -1.09 -2.64
C SER A 41 -1.20 -0.11 -1.74
N ASP A 42 -0.62 -0.61 -0.65
CA ASP A 42 0.14 0.15 0.34
C ASP A 42 1.55 -0.43 0.58
N ARG A 43 2.52 0.49 0.72
CA ARG A 43 3.94 0.16 0.89
C ARG A 43 4.22 -0.54 2.21
N SER A 44 3.59 -0.11 3.31
CA SER A 44 3.84 -0.69 4.63
C SER A 44 3.33 -2.12 4.71
N SER A 45 2.17 -2.39 4.08
CA SER A 45 1.64 -3.75 3.96
C SER A 45 2.56 -4.66 3.13
N TRP A 46 3.07 -4.17 2.01
CA TRP A 46 4.06 -4.90 1.19
C TRP A 46 5.37 -5.17 1.94
N LYS A 47 5.95 -4.14 2.59
CA LYS A 47 7.18 -4.29 3.40
C LYS A 47 7.00 -5.33 4.50
N ARG A 48 5.87 -5.30 5.21
CA ARG A 48 5.55 -6.28 6.25
C ARG A 48 5.39 -7.69 5.66
N HIS A 49 4.79 -7.82 4.49
CA HIS A 49 4.69 -9.11 3.80
C HIS A 49 6.08 -9.65 3.46
N LEU A 50 6.94 -8.85 2.82
CA LEU A 50 8.31 -9.26 2.53
C LEU A 50 9.05 -9.65 3.81
N LYS A 51 8.96 -8.83 4.86
CA LYS A 51 9.59 -9.10 6.16
C LYS A 51 9.06 -10.34 6.88
N ASN A 52 7.79 -10.68 6.72
CA ASN A 52 7.22 -11.82 7.45
C ASN A 52 7.21 -13.12 6.64
N GLN A 53 7.32 -13.05 5.31
CA GLN A 53 7.12 -14.19 4.40
C GLN A 53 8.35 -14.48 3.54
N HIS A 54 9.18 -13.47 3.28
CA HIS A 54 10.36 -13.54 2.41
C HIS A 54 11.55 -12.81 3.06
N HIS A 55 11.69 -12.96 4.38
CA HIS A 55 12.80 -12.37 5.13
C HIS A 55 14.04 -13.23 4.90
N ASP A 56 14.87 -12.84 3.95
CA ASP A 56 16.30 -13.10 4.07
C ASP A 56 16.85 -12.06 5.05
N ALA A 57 17.49 -12.55 6.10
CA ALA A 57 17.86 -11.80 7.28
C ALA A 57 19.09 -10.91 7.04
N ASP A 58 19.09 -10.04 6.03
CA ASP A 58 20.22 -9.14 5.77
C ASP A 58 19.73 -7.82 5.17
N ASP A 59 19.34 -6.87 6.03
CA ASP A 59 19.55 -5.43 5.82
C ASP A 59 19.37 -4.67 7.15
N VAL A 60 20.30 -4.88 8.08
CA VAL A 60 20.70 -3.81 9.00
C VAL A 60 21.76 -3.01 8.24
N ASN A 61 21.40 -1.83 7.74
CA ASN A 61 22.20 -0.57 7.75
C ASN A 61 21.69 0.41 6.67
N ASP A 62 20.93 1.42 7.09
CA ASP A 62 21.32 2.85 7.13
C ASP A 62 20.19 3.68 7.78
#